data_AF-A0A1V5SCU3-F1
#
_entry.id   AF-A0A1V5SCU3-F1
#
_cell.length_a   1.000
_cell.length_b   1.000
_cell.length_c   1.000
_cell.angle_alpha   90.00
_cell.angle_beta   90.00
_cell.angle_gamma   90.00
#
_symmetry.space_group_name_H-M   'P 1'
#
loop_
_entity.id
_entity.type
_entity.pdbx_description
1 polymer ?
#
loop_
_entity_poly.entity_id
_entity_poly.type
_entity_poly.pdbx_seq_one_letter_code
_entity_poly.pdbx_strand_id
1 'polypeptide(L)' 'MIDKPRLKKLLEECVKLETDAIALYAQKIESPAFFQVFLPEDRERVQKALAALAEDARSHKGILEAVLAKVQGAEKNEF' A
#
# COMPACT_ATOMS: atom_id res chain seq x y z
N MET A 1 -8.28 -6.20 24.56
CA MET A 1 -7.53 -5.00 24.14
C MET A 1 -6.22 -5.45 23.52
N ILE A 2 -5.81 -4.83 22.41
CA ILE A 2 -4.46 -5.00 21.86
C ILE A 2 -3.50 -4.12 22.65
N ASP A 3 -2.31 -4.62 22.99
CA ASP A 3 -1.24 -3.81 23.58
C ASP A 3 -0.52 -2.95 22.52
N LYS A 4 0.14 -1.89 22.99
CA LYS A 4 0.81 -0.91 22.13
C LYS A 4 1.94 -1.52 21.26
N PRO A 5 2.84 -2.38 21.78
CA PRO A 5 3.85 -3.05 20.95
C PRO A 5 3.25 -3.91 19.83
N ARG A 6 2.17 -4.64 20.11
CA ARG A 6 1.47 -5.44 19.10
C ARG A 6 0.77 -4.58 18.07
N LEU A 7 0.14 -3.47 18.48
CA LEU A 7 -0.44 -2.50 17.53
C LEU A 7 0.62 -1.93 16.59
N LYS A 8 1.79 -1.55 17.12
CA LYS A 8 2.91 -1.04 16.31
C LYS A 8 3.34 -2.04 15.24
N LYS A 9 3.56 -3.31 15.63
CA LYS A 9 3.96 -4.36 14.68
C LYS A 9 2.93 -4.58 13.57
N LEU A 10 1.64 -4.58 13.93
CA LEU A 10 0.56 -4.73 12.94
C LEU A 10 0.55 -3.56 11.94
N LEU A 11 0.72 -2.33 12.42
CA LEU A 11 0.78 -1.15 11.54
C LEU A 11 2.01 -1.17 10.63
N GLU A 12 3.18 -1.56 11.15
CA GLU A 12 4.40 -1.74 10.36
C GLU A 12 4.22 -2.81 9.27
N GLU A 13 3.55 -3.92 9.59
CA GLU A 13 3.22 -4.96 8.62
C GLU A 13 2.25 -4.45 7.55
N CYS A 14 1.21 -3.69 7.92
CA CYS A 14 0.30 -3.07 6.95
C CYS A 14 1.04 -2.09 6.02
N VAL A 15 1.91 -1.23 6.54
CA VAL A 15 2.71 -0.29 5.73
C VAL A 15 3.62 -1.06 4.75
N LYS A 16 4.19 -2.17 5.18
CA LYS A 16 5.00 -3.03 4.32
C LYS A 16 4.15 -3.65 3.20
N LEU A 17 2.98 -4.20 3.52
CA LEU A 17 2.08 -4.79 2.52
C LEU A 17 1.67 -3.76 1.46
N GLU A 18 1.31 -2.53 1.86
CA GLU A 18 0.98 -1.48 0.91
C GLU A 18 2.20 -1.06 0.06
N THR A 19 3.39 -1.02 0.66
CA THR A 19 4.64 -0.72 -0.08
C THR A 19 4.93 -1.78 -1.14
N ASP A 20 4.79 -3.06 -0.79
CA ASP A 20 5.00 -4.19 -1.70
C ASP A 20 3.93 -4.18 -2.82
N ALA A 21 2.67 -3.85 -2.48
CA ALA A 21 1.58 -3.74 -3.45
C ALA A 21 1.81 -2.61 -4.46
N ILE A 22 2.22 -1.41 -4.01
CA ILE A 22 2.56 -0.29 -4.89
C ILE A 22 3.64 -0.69 -5.89
N ALA A 23 4.72 -1.33 -5.41
CA ALA A 23 5.82 -1.78 -6.25
C ALA A 23 5.35 -2.84 -7.27
N LEU A 24 4.51 -3.78 -6.83
CA LEU A 24 3.93 -4.79 -7.71
C LEU A 24 3.09 -4.18 -8.82
N TYR A 25 2.17 -3.27 -8.49
CA TYR A 25 1.30 -2.62 -9.47
C TYR A 25 2.12 -1.80 -10.48
N ALA A 26 3.09 -1.00 -10.02
CA ALA A 26 3.99 -0.25 -10.89
C ALA A 26 4.73 -1.18 -11.87
N GLN A 27 5.30 -2.28 -11.36
CA GLN A 27 5.98 -3.27 -12.19
C GLN A 27 5.07 -3.87 -13.27
N LYS A 28 3.80 -4.16 -12.94
CA LYS A 28 2.87 -4.78 -13.90
C LYS A 28 2.35 -3.80 -14.94
N ILE A 29 2.12 -2.54 -14.56
CA ILE A 29 1.75 -1.47 -15.50
C ILE A 29 2.82 -1.28 -16.58
N GLU A 30 4.09 -1.40 -16.21
CA GLU A 30 5.23 -1.24 -17.12
C GLU A 30 5.61 -2.53 -17.87
N SER A 31 4.90 -3.65 -17.64
CA SER A 31 5.25 -4.96 -18.20
C SER A 31 4.38 -5.32 -19.42
N PRO A 32 4.89 -5.24 -20.66
CA PRO A 32 4.13 -5.68 -21.82
C PRO A 32 3.73 -7.16 -21.75
N ALA A 33 4.61 -8.00 -21.16
CA ALA A 33 4.36 -9.42 -20.98
C ALA A 33 3.16 -9.70 -20.06
N PHE A 34 2.95 -8.87 -19.03
CA PHE A 34 1.77 -8.97 -18.17
C PHE A 34 0.47 -8.78 -18.96
N PHE A 35 0.45 -7.85 -19.93
CA PHE A 35 -0.75 -7.58 -20.73
C PHE A 35 -1.01 -8.59 -21.86
N GLN A 36 -0.04 -9.46 -22.17
CA GLN A 36 -0.21 -10.48 -23.22
C GLN A 36 -1.23 -11.55 -22.84
N VAL A 37 -1.54 -11.75 -21.55
CA VAL A 37 -2.56 -12.71 -21.10
C VAL A 37 -3.99 -12.18 -21.24
N PHE A 38 -4.16 -10.88 -21.56
CA PHE A 38 -5.44 -10.23 -21.73
C PHE A 38 -5.73 -9.94 -23.22
N LEU A 39 -7.02 -9.94 -23.56
CA LEU A 39 -7.51 -9.51 -24.87
C LEU A 39 -7.15 -8.03 -25.12
N PRO A 40 -6.82 -7.62 -26.37
CA PRO A 40 -6.40 -6.25 -26.68
C PRO A 40 -7.35 -5.16 -26.15
N GLU A 41 -8.66 -5.36 -26.29
CA GLU A 41 -9.71 -4.45 -25.84
C GLU A 41 -9.78 -4.29 -24.30
N ASP A 42 -9.28 -5.27 -23.55
CA ASP A 42 -9.27 -5.25 -22.09
C ASP A 42 -8.03 -4.61 -21.49
N ARG A 43 -6.93 -4.51 -22.26
CA ARG A 43 -5.63 -4.06 -21.74
C ARG A 43 -5.67 -2.66 -21.15
N GLU A 44 -6.33 -1.73 -21.83
CA GLU A 44 -6.46 -0.35 -21.35
C GLU A 44 -7.25 -0.30 -20.03
N ARG A 45 -8.32 -1.09 -19.93
CA ARG A 45 -9.14 -1.19 -18.71
C ARG A 45 -8.34 -1.78 -17.55
N VAL A 46 -7.58 -2.85 -17.79
CA VAL A 46 -6.71 -3.47 -16.78
C VAL A 46 -5.60 -2.52 -16.35
N GLN A 47 -4.98 -1.79 -17.29
CA GLN A 47 -3.96 -0.80 -16.97
C GLN A 47 -4.51 0.32 -16.09
N LYS A 48 -5.69 0.85 -16.42
CA LYS A 48 -6.40 1.85 -15.60
C LYS A 48 -6.74 1.33 -14.21
N ALA A 49 -7.22 0.08 -14.11
CA ALA A 49 -7.51 -0.55 -12.83
C ALA A 49 -6.25 -0.70 -11.96
N LEU A 50 -5.14 -1.17 -12.52
CA LEU A 50 -3.86 -1.27 -11.81
C LEU A 50 -3.35 0.11 -11.35
N ALA A 51 -3.50 1.15 -12.17
CA ALA A 51 -3.11 2.50 -11.80
C ALA A 51 -3.95 3.04 -10.63
N ALA A 52 -5.26 2.78 -10.62
CA ALA A 52 -6.15 3.13 -9.51
C ALA A 52 -5.76 2.39 -8.23
N LEU A 53 -5.53 1.07 -8.30
CA LEU A 53 -5.09 0.27 -7.15
C LEU A 53 -3.74 0.73 -6.58
N ALA A 54 -2.82 1.17 -7.44
CA ALA A 54 -1.55 1.73 -7.00
C ALA A 54 -1.74 3.04 -6.23
N GLU A 55 -2.69 3.87 -6.63
CA GLU A 55 -2.99 5.12 -5.93
C GLU A 55 -3.71 4.88 -4.60
N ASP A 56 -4.68 3.95 -4.57
CA ASP A 56 -5.34 3.54 -3.33
C ASP A 56 -4.33 3.00 -2.31
N ALA A 57 -3.40 2.15 -2.74
CA ALA A 57 -2.34 1.62 -1.88
C ALA A 57 -1.42 2.72 -1.33
N ARG A 58 -1.10 3.76 -2.11
CA ARG A 58 -0.35 4.94 -1.62
C ARG A 58 -1.13 5.70 -0.56
N SER A 59 -2.42 5.91 -0.79
CA SER A 59 -3.32 6.57 0.17
C SER A 59 -3.39 5.79 1.49
N HIS A 60 -3.64 4.48 1.40
CA HIS A 60 -3.66 3.59 2.57
C HIS A 60 -2.34 3.61 3.34
N LYS A 61 -1.22 3.50 2.63
CA LYS A 61 0.12 3.60 3.22
C LYS A 61 0.28 4.89 4.01
N GLY A 62 -0.07 6.03 3.42
CA GLY A 62 0.05 7.34 4.08
C GLY A 62 -0.82 7.44 5.34
N ILE A 63 -2.05 6.90 5.31
CA ILE A 63 -2.92 6.81 6.49
C ILE A 63 -2.29 5.94 7.58
N LEU A 64 -1.79 4.76 7.22
CA LEU A 64 -1.16 3.82 8.15
C LEU A 64 0.12 4.41 8.77
N GLU A 65 0.95 5.09 7.99
CA GLU A 65 2.14 5.79 8.47
C GLU A 65 1.77 6.92 9.44
N ALA A 66 0.71 7.69 9.16
CA ALA A 66 0.22 8.72 10.06
C ALA A 66 -0.30 8.14 11.39
N VAL A 67 -0.99 6.98 11.36
CA VAL A 67 -1.43 6.27 12.57
C VAL A 67 -0.24 5.72 13.35
N LEU A 68 0.73 5.10 12.67
CA LEU A 68 1.96 4.60 13.27
C LEU A 68 2.75 5.71 13.97
N ALA A 69 2.87 6.88 13.32
CA ALA A 69 3.51 8.05 13.90
C ALA A 69 2.79 8.55 15.16
N LYS A 70 1.46 8.48 15.24
CA LYS A 70 0.70 8.81 16.47
C LYS A 70 0.94 7.79 17.58
N VAL A 71 0.97 6.50 17.25
CA VAL A 71 1.26 5.42 18.23
C VAL A 71 2.66 5.58 18.80
N GLN A 72 3.64 5.94 17.97
CA GLN A 72 5.02 6.19 18.40
C GLN A 72 5.18 7.55 19.10
N GLY A 73 4.55 8.61 18.58
CA GLY A 73 4.60 9.97 19.11
C GLY A 73 3.91 10.15 20.46
N ALA A 74 2.96 9.28 20.81
CA ALA A 74 2.43 9.17 22.17
C ALA A 74 3.50 8.81 23.22
N GLU A 75 4.74 8.49 22.82
CA GLU A 75 5.90 8.34 23.74
C GLU A 75 6.63 9.66 24.03
N LYS A 76 6.37 10.73 23.26
CA LYS A 76 7.12 12.00 23.35
C LYS A 76 6.39 13.13 24.09
N ASN A 77 5.14 12.93 24.52
CA ASN A 77 4.33 13.95 25.21
C ASN A 77 4.12 13.67 26.71
N GLU A 78 5.00 12.90 27.34
CA GLU A 78 5.13 12.89 28.80
C GLU A 78 6.33 13.76 29.20
N PHE A 79 6.19 15.10 29.16
CA PHE A 79 6.93 16.08 29.99
C PHE A 79 6.27 17.46 29.89
#